data_AF-X6LR17-F1
#
_entry.id   AF-X6LR17-F1
#
_cell.length_a   1.000
_cell.length_b   1.000
_cell.length_c   1.000
_cell.angle_alpha   90.00
_cell.angle_beta   90.00
_cell.angle_gamma   90.00
#
_symmetry.space_group_name_H-M   'P 1'
#
loop_
_entity.id
_entity.type
_entity.pdbx_description
1 polymer ?
#
loop_
_entity_poly.entity_id
_entity_poly.type
_entity_poly.pdbx_seq_one_letter_code
_entity_poly.pdbx_strand_id
1 'polypeptide(L)'
;LPWYVLEIRVYRGMDGKFVLYEDNGLDRFSIQNKKYSTIVFQWQENTKTLSISQRTGSFPGMITTIRQFNIVLVANNHGVGVNDTAVPDKVVFYTGSAVQVNF
;
A
#
# COMPACT_ATOMS: atom_id res chain seq x y z
N LEU A 1 -12.95 -9.76 0.87
CA LEU A 1 -12.05 -10.05 2.01
C LEU A 1 -11.37 -8.74 2.42
N PRO A 2 -11.09 -8.53 3.72
CA PRO A 2 -10.55 -7.26 4.22
C PRO A 2 -9.26 -6.84 3.52
N TRP A 3 -8.47 -7.80 3.04
CA TRP A 3 -7.19 -7.56 2.36
C TRP A 3 -7.31 -6.95 0.96
N TYR A 4 -8.51 -6.91 0.36
CA TYR A 4 -8.71 -6.36 -0.97
C TYR A 4 -8.63 -4.83 -1.00
N VAL A 5 -9.08 -4.19 0.08
CA VAL A 5 -9.08 -2.74 0.25
C VAL A 5 -8.16 -2.41 1.41
N LEU A 6 -7.12 -1.61 1.18
CA LEU A 6 -6.24 -1.13 2.24
C LEU A 6 -6.28 0.39 2.29
N GLU A 7 -6.34 0.95 3.50
CA GLU A 7 -6.06 2.36 3.72
C GLU A 7 -4.55 2.58 3.89
N ILE A 8 -4.00 3.49 3.10
CA ILE A 8 -2.60 3.90 3.16
C ILE A 8 -2.56 5.34 3.66
N ARG A 9 -2.16 5.51 4.92
CA ARG A 9 -2.00 6.83 5.54
C ARG A 9 -0.60 7.38 5.32
N VAL A 10 -0.54 8.57 4.74
CA VAL A 10 0.70 9.33 4.57
C VAL A 10 0.73 10.44 5.60
N TYR A 11 1.62 10.30 6.58
CA TYR A 11 1.95 11.35 7.54
C TYR A 11 3.01 12.25 6.92
N ARG A 12 2.56 13.39 6.37
CA ARG A 12 3.40 14.35 5.64
C ARG A 12 4.39 15.05 6.56
N GLY A 13 5.42 15.65 5.95
CA GLY A 13 6.43 16.47 6.61
C GLY A 13 7.86 16.09 6.24
N MET A 14 8.05 14.93 5.60
CA MET A 14 9.34 14.44 5.09
C MET A 14 9.13 13.28 4.13
N ASP A 15 10.16 12.96 3.34
CA ASP A 15 10.15 11.76 2.49
C ASP A 15 9.93 10.49 3.33
N GLY A 16 9.21 9.53 2.76
CA GLY A 16 8.84 8.30 3.44
C GLY A 16 8.98 7.08 2.54
N LYS A 17 9.30 5.93 3.14
CA LYS A 17 9.33 4.64 2.44
C LYS A 17 8.74 3.55 3.31
N PHE A 18 7.86 2.75 2.74
CA PHE A 18 7.30 1.56 3.35
C PHE A 18 7.29 0.40 2.36
N VAL A 19 7.51 -0.82 2.84
CA VAL A 19 7.43 -2.04 2.01
C VAL A 19 6.32 -2.92 2.58
N LEU A 20 5.23 -3.05 1.84
CA LEU A 20 4.17 -3.99 2.16
C LEU A 20 4.65 -5.39 1.77
N TYR A 21 4.99 -6.21 2.76
CA TYR A 21 5.28 -7.63 2.62
C TYR A 21 4.00 -8.44 2.87
N GLU A 22 3.71 -9.40 2.00
CA GLU A 22 2.58 -10.32 2.16
C GLU A 22 3.02 -11.75 1.79
N ASP A 23 2.58 -12.73 2.57
CA ASP A 23 2.63 -14.15 2.26
C ASP A 23 1.31 -14.83 2.67
N ASN A 24 1.25 -16.16 2.66
CA ASN A 24 0.03 -16.88 3.02
C ASN A 24 -0.20 -17.01 4.55
N GLY A 25 0.73 -16.55 5.39
CA GLY A 25 0.67 -16.67 6.85
C GLY A 25 0.75 -18.09 7.43
N LEU A 26 0.91 -19.11 6.60
CA LEU A 26 0.89 -20.53 6.99
C LEU A 26 2.24 -21.24 6.77
N ASP A 27 3.01 -20.82 5.76
CA ASP A 27 4.32 -21.39 5.44
C ASP A 27 5.42 -20.72 6.28
N ARG A 28 6.04 -21.46 7.20
CA ARG A 28 7.14 -20.95 8.04
C ARG A 28 8.43 -20.67 7.25
N PHE A 29 8.51 -21.13 6.00
CA PHE A 29 9.67 -21.00 5.13
C PHE A 29 9.40 -20.09 3.93
N SER A 30 8.37 -19.24 3.98
CA SER A 30 8.00 -18.31 2.88
C SER A 30 9.19 -17.53 2.34
N ILE A 31 10.05 -17.00 3.22
CA ILE A 31 11.25 -16.23 2.83
C ILE A 31 12.23 -17.11 2.04
N GLN A 32 12.61 -18.27 2.60
CA GLN A 32 13.57 -19.18 1.97
C GLN A 32 13.07 -19.70 0.61
N ASN A 33 11.77 -19.96 0.53
CA ASN A 33 11.12 -20.47 -0.67
C ASN A 33 10.67 -19.36 -1.65
N LYS A 34 10.92 -18.08 -1.33
CA LYS A 34 10.48 -16.91 -2.11
C LYS A 34 8.97 -16.89 -2.40
N LYS A 35 8.16 -17.44 -1.49
CA LYS A 35 6.68 -17.46 -1.55
C LYS A 35 6.09 -16.27 -0.80
N TYR A 36 6.41 -15.08 -1.27
CA TYR A 36 5.91 -13.83 -0.72
C TYR A 36 5.87 -12.78 -1.82
N SER A 37 5.20 -11.66 -1.56
CA SER A 37 5.22 -10.50 -2.42
C SER A 37 5.59 -9.24 -1.66
N THR A 38 6.15 -8.27 -2.37
CA THR A 38 6.45 -6.94 -1.85
C THR A 38 5.92 -5.85 -2.77
N ILE A 39 5.36 -4.78 -2.18
CA ILE A 39 5.01 -3.53 -2.86
C ILE A 39 5.68 -2.39 -2.09
N VAL A 40 6.46 -1.56 -2.79
CA VAL A 40 7.14 -0.42 -2.18
C VAL A 40 6.28 0.83 -2.37
N PHE A 41 6.00 1.52 -1.26
CA PHE A 41 5.39 2.84 -1.24
C PHE A 41 6.48 3.86 -0.91
N GLN A 42 6.60 4.91 -1.72
CA GLN A 42 7.55 5.99 -1.52
C GLN A 42 6.83 7.33 -1.61
N TRP A 43 6.82 8.07 -0.51
CA TRP A 43 6.34 9.44 -0.47
C TRP A 43 7.49 10.41 -0.71
N GLN A 44 7.30 11.36 -1.63
CA GLN A 44 8.21 12.46 -1.89
C GLN A 44 7.55 13.75 -1.36
N GLU A 45 8.10 14.33 -0.32
CA GLU A 45 7.50 15.48 0.37
C GLU A 45 7.53 16.74 -0.50
N ASN A 46 8.61 16.96 -1.25
CA ASN A 46 8.77 18.17 -2.06
C ASN A 46 7.75 18.24 -3.22
N THR A 47 7.41 17.11 -3.82
CA THR A 47 6.48 17.04 -4.96
C THR A 47 5.07 16.61 -4.56
N LYS A 48 4.86 16.25 -3.28
CA LYS A 48 3.62 15.67 -2.77
C LYS A 48 3.18 14.46 -3.59
N THR A 49 4.13 13.58 -3.91
CA THR A 49 3.90 12.40 -4.75
C THR A 49 4.02 11.13 -3.94
N LEU A 50 3.03 10.25 -4.05
CA LEU A 50 3.13 8.86 -3.59
C LEU A 50 3.40 7.96 -4.80
N SER A 51 4.58 7.36 -4.83
CA SER A 51 4.95 6.33 -5.78
C SER A 51 4.63 4.95 -5.21
N ILE A 52 3.88 4.15 -5.94
CA ILE A 52 3.55 2.75 -5.63
C ILE A 52 4.26 1.89 -6.67
N SER A 53 5.26 1.13 -6.25
CA SER A 53 6.08 0.34 -7.18
C SER A 53 5.30 -0.80 -7.81
N GLN A 54 5.84 -1.38 -8.89
CA GLN A 54 5.41 -2.70 -9.33
C GLN A 54 5.56 -3.74 -8.21
N ARG A 55 4.64 -4.71 -8.18
CA ARG A 55 4.65 -5.81 -7.22
C ARG A 55 5.77 -6.77 -7.61
N THR A 56 6.59 -7.17 -6.64
CA THR A 56 7.65 -8.16 -6.82
C THR A 56 7.28 -9.42 -6.05
N GLY A 57 7.50 -10.60 -6.64
CA GLY A 57 7.19 -11.88 -6.00
C GLY A 57 5.71 -12.27 -6.10
N SER A 58 5.39 -13.45 -5.58
CA SER A 58 4.04 -14.01 -5.54
C SER A 58 3.98 -15.16 -4.54
N PHE A 59 2.78 -15.52 -4.11
CA PHE A 59 2.55 -16.68 -3.25
C PHE A 59 1.20 -17.34 -3.56
N PRO A 60 1.01 -18.63 -3.22
CA PRO A 60 -0.26 -19.31 -3.41
C PRO A 60 -1.40 -18.60 -2.68
N GLY A 61 -2.49 -18.31 -3.40
CA GLY A 61 -3.66 -17.61 -2.86
C GLY A 61 -3.56 -16.08 -2.86
N MET A 62 -2.47 -15.51 -3.38
CA MET A 62 -2.32 -14.05 -3.52
C MET A 62 -3.41 -13.45 -4.42
N ILE A 63 -3.91 -12.28 -4.04
CA ILE A 63 -4.79 -11.47 -4.90
C ILE A 63 -3.95 -10.91 -6.06
N THR A 64 -4.10 -11.46 -7.26
CA THR A 64 -3.32 -11.08 -8.45
C THR A 64 -4.00 -10.08 -9.36
N THR A 65 -5.34 -10.00 -9.33
CA THR A 65 -6.12 -9.23 -10.30
C THR A 65 -6.09 -7.73 -9.99
N ILE A 66 -6.55 -7.33 -8.81
CA ILE A 66 -6.71 -5.93 -8.44
C ILE A 66 -6.81 -5.78 -6.92
N ARG A 67 -6.24 -4.68 -6.41
CA ARG A 67 -6.34 -4.19 -5.04
C ARG A 67 -6.87 -2.77 -5.10
N GLN A 68 -7.58 -2.33 -4.06
CA GLN A 68 -7.94 -0.94 -3.88
C GLN A 68 -7.08 -0.35 -2.76
N PHE A 69 -6.34 0.70 -3.06
CA PHE A 69 -5.64 1.49 -2.06
C PHE A 69 -6.35 2.83 -1.89
N ASN A 70 -6.90 3.03 -0.69
CA ASN A 70 -7.47 4.30 -0.26
C ASN A 70 -6.34 5.13 0.33
N ILE A 71 -5.87 6.14 -0.39
CA ILE A 71 -4.76 6.97 0.05
C ILE A 71 -5.31 8.15 0.84
N VAL A 72 -4.79 8.33 2.05
CA VAL A 72 -5.21 9.37 3.00
C VAL A 72 -3.99 10.20 3.39
N LEU A 73 -4.05 11.51 3.15
CA LEU A 73 -3.06 12.46 3.66
C LEU A 73 -3.48 12.92 5.05
N VAL A 74 -2.77 12.51 6.08
CA VAL A 74 -3.14 12.85 7.45
C VAL A 74 -3.04 14.38 7.66
N ALA A 75 -4.07 14.94 8.29
CA ALA A 75 -4.18 16.35 8.63
C ALA A 75 -5.06 16.54 9.88
N ASN A 76 -5.24 17.78 10.34
CA ASN A 76 -6.14 18.07 11.44
C ASN A 76 -7.56 17.59 11.10
N ASN A 77 -8.10 16.70 11.95
CA ASN A 77 -9.41 16.07 11.81
C ASN A 77 -9.60 15.21 10.55
N HIS A 78 -8.52 14.76 9.89
CA HIS A 78 -8.57 13.90 8.71
C HIS A 78 -7.49 12.82 8.76
N GLY A 79 -7.87 11.54 8.59
CA GLY A 79 -6.94 10.41 8.76
C GLY A 79 -6.48 10.19 10.21
N VAL A 80 -7.31 10.55 11.19
CA VAL A 80 -7.00 10.48 12.62
C VAL A 80 -7.71 9.32 13.33
N GLY A 81 -7.14 8.83 14.44
CA GLY A 81 -7.70 7.71 15.21
C GLY A 81 -7.41 6.33 14.60
N VAL A 82 -8.07 5.28 15.11
CA VAL A 82 -7.85 3.89 14.67
C VAL A 82 -8.81 3.40 13.59
N ASN A 83 -9.93 4.10 13.40
CA ASN A 83 -10.94 3.73 12.41
C ASN A 83 -10.53 4.23 11.02
N ASP A 84 -10.98 3.52 9.98
CA ASP A 84 -10.80 3.94 8.58
C ASP A 84 -11.41 5.33 8.34
N THR A 85 -10.78 6.05 7.41
CA THR A 85 -11.22 7.38 7.00
C THR A 85 -12.38 7.25 6.02
N ALA A 86 -13.52 7.87 6.34
CA ALA A 86 -14.74 7.72 5.55
C ALA A 86 -14.58 8.16 4.08
N VAL A 87 -13.77 9.19 3.83
CA VAL A 87 -13.49 9.71 2.49
C VAL A 87 -11.99 9.79 2.29
N PRO A 88 -11.38 8.91 1.48
CA PRO A 88 -9.96 9.01 1.15
C PRO A 88 -9.70 10.16 0.16
N ASP A 89 -8.49 10.71 0.19
CA ASP A 89 -8.08 11.77 -0.75
C ASP A 89 -7.93 11.26 -2.18
N LYS A 90 -7.48 10.01 -2.35
CA LYS A 90 -7.39 9.31 -3.63
C LYS A 90 -7.74 7.84 -3.47
N VAL A 91 -8.30 7.25 -4.52
CA VAL A 91 -8.52 5.80 -4.64
C VAL A 91 -7.69 5.29 -5.81
N VAL A 92 -6.85 4.28 -5.56
CA VAL A 92 -6.02 3.64 -6.57
C VAL A 92 -6.45 2.20 -6.75
N PHE A 93 -6.85 1.85 -7.97
CA PHE A 93 -7.08 0.48 -8.38
C PHE A 93 -5.76 -0.13 -8.90
N TYR A 94 -5.07 -0.86 -8.04
CA TYR A 94 -3.74 -1.36 -8.27
C TYR A 94 -3.76 -2.81 -8.78
N THR A 95 -3.22 -3.04 -9.97
CA THR A 95 -3.19 -4.38 -10.62
C THR A 95 -1.86 -5.12 -10.43
N GLY A 96 -0.85 -4.47 -9.86
CA GLY A 96 0.52 -4.99 -9.78
C GLY A 96 1.55 -4.16 -10.55
N SER A 97 1.10 -3.25 -11.42
CA SER A 97 1.95 -2.32 -12.16
C SER A 97 2.22 -1.06 -11.35
N ALA A 98 3.37 -0.43 -11.56
CA ALA A 98 3.73 0.81 -10.89
C ALA A 98 2.73 1.94 -11.17
N VAL A 99 2.44 2.75 -10.15
CA VAL A 99 1.52 3.91 -10.22
C VAL A 99 2.16 5.08 -9.47
N GLN A 100 2.03 6.29 -10.00
CA GLN A 100 2.30 7.53 -9.27
C GLN A 100 0.99 8.26 -8.98
N VAL A 101 0.88 8.78 -7.76
CA VAL A 101 -0.28 9.54 -7.31
C VAL A 101 0.20 10.91 -6.85
N ASN A 102 -0.26 11.96 -7.52
CA ASN A 102 0.05 13.34 -7.19
C ASN A 102 -1.09 13.97 -6.38
N PHE A 103 -0.72 14.81 -5.40
CA PHE A 103 -1.63 15.47 -4.46
C PHE A 103 -1.49 17.00 -4.52
#